data_AF-A0A4S4N0Y7-F1
#
_entry.id   AF-A0A4S4N0Y7-F1
#
_cell.length_a   1.000
_cell.length_b   1.000
_cell.length_c   1.000
_cell.angle_alpha   90.00
_cell.angle_beta   90.00
_cell.angle_gamma   90.00
#
_symmetry.space_group_name_H-M   'P 1'
#
loop_
_entity.id
_entity.type
_entity.pdbx_description
1 polymer ?
#
loop_
_entity_poly.entity_id
_entity_poly.type
_entity_poly.pdbx_seq_one_letter_code
_entity_poly.pdbx_strand_id
1 'polypeptide(L)'
;MDPTLTKQEFARQFDVNIHRQQADQGMNGLLPVAPSTEYTRRVWWQNLLDTYAENNEQALGSIMGDLQFLLSNSSYWLFFFNKDAFFQTLRDPQERLTIQPALVMAAIALATLMKSSQIELGRDGRDRALFWRNNAQAALEIACGVPQELDYTLAEAALILALFESSAHPEHSTERANSALQLMDRIIVTLSLQLGDIADPDATNFAERSVPSVIIDHYTTPKRCCCFNVPLGAHEFSFAYNAPWDPDWTPEERRKEECRRICWSALTLIANHTALCAAFHLEPLELELAEPAKYALLFPGEAYERSAPHQIPGQSPKESIWALYCRSMLLWNSCMRQRDTTWTSNERAKFAIEAWAETQAVQDALDMHQCNSDTALMYVCREYLYNTRMTITYEFRSRLADQDGAGAPQLFNRRQAKEWLYYQGQVAKRVKNSVMHLGETPGHLLSRRPFQVSWFSSQVAICLALWTYDRGLMDALDLAKTFLIPLDALCILWPCEGQRARRDELRQQLEAACAAAGIQPPLHAEVSLPPILRV
;
A
#
# COMPACT_ATOMS: atom_id res chain seq x y z
N MET A 1 -48.91 5.88 -36.73
CA MET A 1 -48.69 4.86 -37.77
C MET A 1 -47.31 4.30 -37.52
N ASP A 2 -47.25 3.10 -36.95
CA ASP A 2 -46.09 2.18 -36.99
C ASP A 2 -46.05 1.49 -38.38
N PRO A 3 -44.99 0.80 -38.88
CA PRO A 3 -44.08 -0.09 -38.11
C PRO A 3 -42.59 -0.30 -38.60
N THR A 4 -41.69 -0.57 -37.65
CA THR A 4 -40.69 -1.67 -37.48
C THR A 4 -39.61 -2.18 -38.52
N LEU A 5 -38.45 -2.58 -37.93
CA LEU A 5 -37.44 -3.65 -38.25
C LEU A 5 -36.43 -3.42 -39.43
N THR A 6 -35.13 -3.80 -39.46
CA THR A 6 -34.23 -4.67 -38.65
C THR A 6 -32.74 -4.59 -39.10
N LYS A 7 -31.81 -4.87 -38.15
CA LYS A 7 -30.51 -5.62 -38.21
C LYS A 7 -29.50 -5.42 -39.35
N GLN A 8 -28.22 -5.18 -39.01
CA GLN A 8 -27.15 -6.21 -39.00
C GLN A 8 -25.77 -5.72 -38.51
N GLU A 9 -25.11 -6.59 -37.74
CA GLU A 9 -23.71 -6.59 -37.30
C GLU A 9 -22.72 -6.65 -38.48
N PHE A 10 -21.45 -6.25 -38.29
CA PHE A 10 -20.30 -7.07 -38.70
C PHE A 10 -19.00 -6.65 -37.99
N ALA A 11 -18.42 -7.64 -37.31
CA ALA A 11 -17.06 -7.68 -36.81
C ALA A 11 -16.04 -7.63 -37.96
N ARG A 12 -14.86 -7.06 -37.72
CA ARG A 12 -13.68 -7.29 -38.57
C ARG A 12 -12.73 -8.26 -37.89
N GLN A 13 -12.70 -9.48 -38.42
CA GLN A 13 -11.61 -10.44 -38.25
C GLN A 13 -10.34 -9.86 -38.86
N PHE A 14 -9.23 -9.88 -38.13
CA PHE A 14 -7.90 -9.76 -38.72
C PHE A 14 -7.38 -11.17 -39.00
N ASP A 15 -7.15 -11.41 -40.29
CA ASP A 15 -6.76 -12.68 -40.87
C ASP A 15 -5.28 -13.00 -40.58
N VAL A 16 -5.02 -14.27 -40.34
CA VAL A 16 -3.71 -14.84 -40.02
C VAL A 16 -3.19 -15.56 -41.26
N ASN A 17 -1.95 -15.25 -41.64
CA ASN A 17 -0.99 -16.04 -42.44
C ASN A 17 -0.62 -15.66 -43.89
N ILE A 18 0.67 -15.29 -44.02
CA ILE A 18 1.73 -15.90 -44.88
C ILE A 18 1.69 -15.67 -46.41
N HIS A 19 2.67 -14.89 -46.90
CA HIS A 19 3.67 -15.28 -47.92
C HIS A 19 4.80 -14.24 -47.97
N ARG A 20 6.05 -14.60 -47.62
CA ARG A 20 7.12 -15.24 -48.42
C ARG A 20 7.78 -14.31 -49.46
N GLN A 21 8.92 -13.76 -49.04
CA GLN A 21 10.14 -13.40 -49.80
C GLN A 21 10.01 -12.73 -51.17
N GLN A 22 10.53 -11.49 -51.26
CA GLN A 22 11.36 -11.07 -52.38
C GLN A 22 12.64 -10.45 -51.84
N ALA A 23 13.77 -11.04 -52.24
CA ALA A 23 15.10 -10.50 -52.09
C ALA A 23 15.31 -9.42 -53.15
N ASP A 24 15.89 -8.28 -52.75
CA ASP A 24 16.64 -7.46 -53.69
C ASP A 24 17.88 -6.86 -52.99
N GLN A 25 18.99 -6.91 -53.71
CA GLN A 25 20.35 -6.72 -53.22
C GLN A 25 20.78 -5.23 -53.29
N GLY A 26 21.53 -4.78 -52.28
CA GLY A 26 22.64 -3.84 -52.50
C GLY A 26 22.46 -2.39 -52.04
N MET A 27 22.83 -2.09 -50.80
CA MET A 27 23.83 -1.05 -50.45
C MET A 27 24.11 -1.06 -48.95
N ASN A 28 25.35 -1.34 -48.60
CA ASN A 28 25.91 -1.34 -47.26
C ASN A 28 25.77 0.03 -46.58
N GLY A 29 24.75 0.18 -45.75
CA GLY A 29 24.80 1.01 -44.55
C GLY A 29 24.95 0.06 -43.36
N LEU A 30 26.14 -0.04 -42.78
CA LEU A 30 26.35 -0.69 -41.47
C LEU A 30 25.60 0.14 -40.43
N LEU A 31 24.31 -0.14 -40.27
CA LEU A 31 23.58 0.21 -39.06
C LEU A 31 24.26 -0.54 -37.91
N PRO A 32 24.59 0.12 -36.79
CA PRO A 32 25.10 -0.56 -35.62
C PRO A 32 24.10 -1.66 -35.24
N VAL A 33 24.56 -2.90 -35.20
CA VAL A 33 23.78 -4.01 -34.65
C VAL A 33 23.50 -3.63 -33.20
N ALA A 34 22.24 -3.37 -32.86
CA ALA A 34 21.87 -3.08 -31.48
C ALA A 34 22.36 -4.24 -30.60
N PRO A 35 23.01 -3.96 -29.46
CA PRO A 35 23.46 -5.01 -28.56
C PRO A 35 22.25 -5.88 -28.16
N SER A 36 22.46 -7.20 -28.09
CA SER A 36 21.40 -8.09 -27.61
C SER A 36 21.00 -7.69 -26.19
N THR A 37 19.72 -7.81 -25.85
CA THR A 37 19.21 -7.52 -24.50
C THR A 37 20.01 -8.25 -23.43
N GLU A 38 20.39 -9.51 -23.70
CA GLU A 38 21.24 -10.30 -22.81
C GLU A 38 22.63 -9.68 -22.58
N TYR A 39 23.29 -9.18 -23.64
CA TYR A 39 24.59 -8.51 -23.51
C TYR A 39 24.46 -7.24 -22.66
N THR A 40 23.44 -6.43 -22.91
CA THR A 40 23.15 -5.22 -22.12
C THR A 40 22.93 -5.56 -20.65
N ARG A 41 22.17 -6.62 -20.34
CA ARG A 41 21.91 -7.08 -18.98
C ARG A 41 23.18 -7.61 -18.28
N ARG A 42 24.06 -8.32 -19.00
CA ARG A 42 25.36 -8.77 -18.47
C ARG A 42 26.27 -7.59 -18.10
N VAL A 43 26.36 -6.60 -18.98
CA VAL A 43 27.17 -5.39 -18.74
C VAL A 43 26.62 -4.60 -17.55
N TRP A 44 25.31 -4.39 -17.49
CA TRP A 44 24.68 -3.73 -16.35
C TRP A 44 24.95 -4.46 -15.03
N TRP A 45 24.83 -5.79 -15.01
CA TRP A 45 25.08 -6.57 -13.80
C TRP A 45 26.54 -6.45 -13.35
N GLN A 46 27.50 -6.48 -14.27
CA GLN A 46 28.90 -6.29 -13.92
C GLN A 46 29.14 -4.90 -13.34
N ASN A 47 28.59 -3.85 -13.94
CA ASN A 47 28.68 -2.49 -13.41
C ASN A 47 28.07 -2.36 -12.01
N LEU A 48 26.96 -3.07 -11.73
CA LEU A 48 26.35 -3.13 -10.40
C LEU A 48 27.31 -3.73 -9.37
N LEU A 49 27.95 -4.86 -9.70
CA LEU A 49 28.91 -5.51 -8.81
C LEU A 49 30.12 -4.60 -8.53
N ASP A 50 30.68 -3.99 -9.58
CA ASP A 50 31.83 -3.09 -9.48
C ASP A 50 31.51 -1.84 -8.62
N THR A 51 30.25 -1.40 -8.62
CA THR A 51 29.79 -0.28 -7.78
C THR A 51 29.65 -0.69 -6.30
N TYR A 52 29.46 -1.97 -6.01
CA TYR A 52 29.17 -2.47 -4.67
C TYR A 52 30.42 -2.87 -3.88
N ALA A 53 31.35 -3.58 -4.51
CA ALA A 53 32.61 -3.99 -3.90
C ALA A 53 33.65 -4.34 -4.98
N GLU A 54 34.93 -4.37 -4.60
CA GLU A 54 36.03 -4.74 -5.52
C GLU A 54 35.98 -6.21 -5.94
N ASN A 55 35.39 -7.08 -5.11
CA ASN A 55 35.23 -8.51 -5.39
C ASN A 55 33.76 -8.82 -5.70
N ASN A 56 33.51 -9.43 -6.87
CA ASN A 56 32.20 -9.87 -7.32
C ASN A 56 31.43 -10.75 -6.31
N GLU A 57 32.11 -11.66 -5.61
CA GLU A 57 31.47 -12.54 -4.62
C GLU A 57 31.03 -11.75 -3.39
N GLN A 58 31.88 -10.83 -2.93
CA GLN A 58 31.56 -9.94 -1.82
C GLN A 58 30.42 -8.97 -2.20
N ALA A 59 30.46 -8.39 -3.40
CA ALA A 59 29.42 -7.52 -3.92
C ALA A 59 28.06 -8.23 -3.96
N LEU A 60 28.02 -9.46 -4.52
CA LEU A 60 26.81 -10.27 -4.54
C LEU A 60 26.31 -10.58 -3.13
N GLY A 61 27.19 -10.96 -2.21
CA GLY A 61 26.84 -11.20 -0.81
C GLY A 61 26.23 -9.98 -0.12
N SER A 62 26.78 -8.79 -0.37
CA SER A 62 26.24 -7.52 0.13
C SER A 62 24.87 -7.18 -0.46
N ILE A 63 24.70 -7.32 -1.78
CA ILE A 63 23.40 -7.12 -2.46
C ILE A 63 22.36 -8.07 -1.87
N MET A 64 22.68 -9.36 -1.73
CA MET A 64 21.78 -10.33 -1.12
C MET A 64 21.42 -9.98 0.32
N GLY A 65 22.38 -9.49 1.11
CA GLY A 65 22.15 -9.01 2.48
C GLY A 65 21.21 -7.80 2.55
N ASP A 66 21.35 -6.85 1.62
CA ASP A 66 20.45 -5.69 1.51
C ASP A 66 19.02 -6.11 1.16
N LEU A 67 18.87 -7.01 0.18
CA LEU A 67 17.56 -7.52 -0.24
C LEU A 67 16.91 -8.38 0.86
N GLN A 68 17.69 -9.20 1.57
CA GLN A 68 17.17 -10.00 2.68
C GLN A 68 16.68 -9.08 3.80
N PHE A 69 17.43 -8.01 4.09
CA PHE A 69 17.02 -7.00 5.04
C PHE A 69 15.71 -6.33 4.62
N LEU A 70 15.60 -5.90 3.36
CA LEU A 70 14.38 -5.28 2.83
C LEU A 70 13.18 -6.17 3.04
N LEU A 71 13.21 -7.39 2.49
CA LEU A 71 12.08 -8.32 2.50
C LEU A 71 11.72 -8.81 3.91
N SER A 72 12.64 -8.70 4.88
CA SER A 72 12.38 -9.04 6.28
C SER A 72 11.78 -7.87 7.07
N ASN A 73 11.96 -6.62 6.63
CA ASN A 73 11.58 -5.42 7.39
C ASN A 73 10.48 -4.59 6.72
N SER A 74 10.22 -4.80 5.42
CA SER A 74 9.20 -4.08 4.63
C SER A 74 7.76 -4.43 4.99
N SER A 75 7.53 -5.39 5.90
CA SER A 75 6.19 -5.72 6.41
C SER A 75 5.21 -6.08 5.27
N TYR A 76 3.96 -5.65 5.37
CA TYR A 76 2.92 -5.80 4.36
C TYR A 76 3.09 -4.97 3.08
N TRP A 77 4.15 -4.18 2.93
CA TRP A 77 4.30 -3.41 1.71
C TRP A 77 4.79 -4.27 0.53
N LEU A 78 5.69 -5.23 0.80
CA LEU A 78 6.34 -6.05 -0.22
C LEU A 78 6.06 -7.55 -0.05
N PHE A 79 4.86 -7.92 0.43
CA PHE A 79 4.47 -9.32 0.62
C PHE A 79 4.26 -10.10 -0.69
N PHE A 80 4.36 -9.41 -1.82
CA PHE A 80 4.24 -10.02 -3.15
C PHE A 80 5.43 -10.90 -3.52
N PHE A 81 6.61 -10.69 -2.94
CA PHE A 81 7.76 -11.54 -3.24
C PHE A 81 7.60 -12.95 -2.67
N ASN A 82 7.78 -13.96 -3.53
CA ASN A 82 8.23 -15.26 -3.07
C ASN A 82 9.74 -15.19 -2.79
N LYS A 83 10.12 -15.01 -1.52
CA LYS A 83 11.52 -14.79 -1.12
C LYS A 83 12.44 -15.89 -1.63
N ASP A 84 12.04 -17.14 -1.48
CA ASP A 84 12.87 -18.29 -1.86
C ASP A 84 13.08 -18.35 -3.37
N ALA A 85 12.02 -18.18 -4.16
CA ALA A 85 12.10 -18.13 -5.61
C ALA A 85 12.99 -16.97 -6.08
N PHE A 86 12.78 -15.77 -5.53
CA PHE A 86 13.55 -14.58 -5.90
C PHE A 86 15.04 -14.76 -5.64
N PHE A 87 15.43 -15.26 -4.46
CA PHE A 87 16.84 -15.49 -4.13
C PHE A 87 17.45 -16.68 -4.87
N GLN A 88 16.66 -17.69 -5.26
CA GLN A 88 17.15 -18.76 -6.13
C GLN A 88 17.50 -18.20 -7.52
N THR A 89 16.59 -17.43 -8.13
CA THR A 89 16.82 -16.76 -9.42
C THR A 89 18.02 -15.83 -9.37
N LEU A 90 18.16 -15.03 -8.32
CA LEU A 90 19.26 -14.07 -8.20
C LEU A 90 20.65 -14.72 -8.06
N ARG A 91 20.72 -15.90 -7.45
CA ARG A 91 21.98 -16.66 -7.28
C ARG A 91 22.43 -17.34 -8.56
N ASP A 92 21.51 -17.73 -9.43
CA ASP A 92 21.83 -18.38 -10.70
C ASP A 92 22.34 -17.35 -11.72
N PRO A 93 23.57 -17.48 -12.26
CA PRO A 93 24.14 -16.51 -13.17
C PRO A 93 23.40 -16.31 -14.50
N GLN A 94 22.62 -17.29 -14.96
CA GLN A 94 21.84 -17.20 -16.19
C GLN A 94 20.43 -16.69 -15.88
N GLU A 95 19.76 -17.26 -14.87
CA GLU A 95 18.41 -16.84 -14.51
C GLU A 95 18.38 -15.42 -13.95
N ARG A 96 19.42 -14.95 -13.25
CA ARG A 96 19.47 -13.55 -12.77
C ARG A 96 19.39 -12.53 -13.90
N LEU A 97 19.79 -12.90 -15.12
CA LEU A 97 19.69 -12.04 -16.30
C LEU A 97 18.24 -11.88 -16.75
N THR A 98 17.28 -12.65 -16.24
CA THR A 98 15.85 -12.44 -16.51
C THR A 98 15.26 -11.32 -15.65
N ILE A 99 15.86 -11.04 -14.50
CA ILE A 99 15.39 -10.01 -13.55
C ILE A 99 15.61 -8.62 -14.14
N GLN A 100 14.58 -7.77 -14.04
CA GLN A 100 14.67 -6.39 -14.51
C GLN A 100 15.69 -5.58 -13.69
N PRO A 101 16.61 -4.86 -14.35
CA PRO A 101 17.55 -3.96 -13.69
C PRO A 101 16.90 -2.98 -12.71
N ALA A 102 15.75 -2.42 -13.12
CA ALA A 102 14.98 -1.48 -12.32
C ALA A 102 14.55 -2.08 -10.98
N LEU A 103 14.18 -3.36 -10.94
CA LEU A 103 13.73 -4.04 -9.73
C LEU A 103 14.85 -4.15 -8.70
N VAL A 104 16.02 -4.62 -9.11
CA VAL A 104 17.17 -4.79 -8.21
C VAL A 104 17.61 -3.45 -7.65
N MET A 105 17.72 -2.43 -8.51
CA MET A 105 18.14 -1.09 -8.08
C MET A 105 17.09 -0.41 -7.19
N ALA A 106 15.79 -0.57 -7.46
CA ALA A 106 14.72 -0.04 -6.63
C ALA A 106 14.73 -0.69 -5.23
N ALA A 107 14.89 -2.02 -5.19
CA ALA A 107 14.97 -2.76 -3.93
C ALA A 107 16.20 -2.35 -3.12
N ILE A 108 17.37 -2.21 -3.76
CA ILE A 108 18.57 -1.68 -3.13
C ILE A 108 18.36 -0.26 -2.61
N ALA A 109 17.73 0.62 -3.40
CA ALA A 109 17.46 2.00 -3.01
C ALA A 109 16.62 2.05 -1.73
N LEU A 110 15.53 1.29 -1.69
CA LEU A 110 14.65 1.24 -0.52
C LEU A 110 15.33 0.57 0.68
N ALA A 111 16.06 -0.52 0.49
CA ALA A 111 16.83 -1.18 1.54
C ALA A 111 17.85 -0.22 2.17
N THR A 112 18.57 0.53 1.32
CA THR A 112 19.53 1.53 1.73
C THR A 112 18.83 2.65 2.49
N LEU A 113 17.72 3.18 1.97
CA LEU A 113 16.95 4.23 2.65
C LEU A 113 16.50 3.75 4.04
N MET A 114 15.96 2.54 4.17
CA MET A 114 15.53 1.96 5.44
C MET A 114 16.68 1.79 6.46
N LYS A 115 17.95 1.76 6.03
CA LYS A 115 19.13 1.76 6.92
C LYS A 115 19.71 3.15 7.16
N SER A 116 19.09 4.21 6.64
CA SER A 116 19.69 5.56 6.58
C SER A 116 19.10 6.56 7.55
N SER A 117 18.55 6.07 8.66
CA SER A 117 18.15 6.95 9.75
C SER A 117 19.37 7.64 10.35
N GLN A 118 19.18 8.75 11.05
CA GLN A 118 20.29 9.50 11.67
C GLN A 118 21.13 8.68 12.66
N ILE A 119 20.58 7.60 13.21
CA ILE A 119 21.26 6.72 14.17
C ILE A 119 21.92 5.49 13.50
N GLU A 120 21.74 5.32 12.18
CA GLU A 120 22.34 4.24 11.37
C GLU A 120 23.25 4.86 10.29
N LEU A 121 22.97 4.70 8.99
CA LEU A 121 23.85 5.20 7.91
C LEU A 121 23.78 6.72 7.70
N GLY A 122 22.87 7.43 8.38
CA GLY A 122 22.81 8.89 8.36
C GLY A 122 22.68 9.49 6.95
N ARG A 123 23.35 10.63 6.72
CA ARG A 123 23.29 11.37 5.46
C ARG A 123 23.86 10.57 4.29
N ASP A 124 25.03 9.96 4.46
CA ASP A 124 25.70 9.22 3.39
C ASP A 124 24.85 8.06 2.88
N GLY A 125 24.14 7.37 3.79
CA GLY A 125 23.17 6.36 3.42
C GLY A 125 22.01 6.92 2.59
N ARG A 126 21.46 8.09 2.95
CA ARG A 126 20.37 8.73 2.20
C ARG A 126 20.81 9.18 0.81
N ASP A 127 22.01 9.76 0.70
CA ASP A 127 22.58 10.18 -0.58
C ASP A 127 22.82 8.96 -1.49
N ARG A 128 23.30 7.84 -0.93
CA ARG A 128 23.43 6.56 -1.65
C ARG A 128 22.08 5.96 -2.05
N ALA A 129 21.06 6.07 -1.20
CA ALA A 129 19.71 5.61 -1.52
C ALA A 129 19.11 6.39 -2.70
N LEU A 130 19.31 7.72 -2.74
CA LEU A 130 18.90 8.57 -3.85
C LEU A 130 19.64 8.22 -5.14
N PHE A 131 20.94 7.95 -5.07
CA PHE A 131 21.71 7.47 -6.21
C PHE A 131 21.08 6.22 -6.84
N TRP A 132 20.80 5.20 -6.03
CA TRP A 132 20.16 3.98 -6.54
C TRP A 132 18.74 4.21 -7.05
N ARG A 133 17.97 5.07 -6.38
CA ARG A 133 16.63 5.43 -6.83
C ARG A 133 16.65 6.09 -8.21
N ASN A 134 17.56 7.03 -8.44
CA ASN A 134 17.72 7.70 -9.74
C ASN A 134 18.03 6.70 -10.85
N ASN A 135 18.95 5.76 -10.61
CA ASN A 135 19.30 4.73 -11.58
C ASN A 135 18.14 3.74 -11.82
N ALA A 136 17.40 3.37 -10.76
CA ALA A 136 16.22 2.52 -10.86
C ALA A 136 15.11 3.18 -11.69
N GLN A 137 14.81 4.46 -11.44
CA GLN A 137 13.82 5.25 -12.18
C GLN A 137 14.21 5.34 -13.66
N ALA A 138 15.47 5.64 -13.98
CA ALA A 138 15.95 5.71 -15.36
C ALA A 138 15.81 4.36 -16.08
N ALA A 139 16.17 3.26 -15.43
CA ALA A 139 16.00 1.92 -16.00
C ALA A 139 14.52 1.55 -16.19
N LEU A 140 13.66 1.93 -15.25
CA LEU A 140 12.20 1.73 -15.33
C LEU A 140 11.62 2.46 -16.55
N GLU A 141 11.97 3.72 -16.75
CA GLU A 141 11.50 4.55 -17.85
C GLU A 141 11.97 4.03 -19.22
N ILE A 142 13.22 3.59 -19.32
CA ILE A 142 13.77 2.96 -20.53
C ILE A 142 12.98 1.70 -20.87
N ALA A 143 12.78 0.79 -19.90
CA ALA A 143 12.05 -0.45 -20.10
C ALA A 143 10.58 -0.21 -20.49
N CYS A 144 9.93 0.81 -19.90
CA CYS A 144 8.57 1.21 -20.31
C CYS A 144 8.49 1.68 -21.77
N GLY A 145 9.59 2.19 -22.34
CA GLY A 145 9.66 2.60 -23.74
C GLY A 145 9.82 1.45 -24.74
N VAL A 146 10.11 0.23 -24.26
CA VAL A 146 10.40 -0.95 -25.09
C VAL A 146 9.33 -2.03 -24.84
N PRO A 147 8.38 -2.27 -25.75
CA PRO A 147 7.26 -3.19 -25.52
C PRO A 147 7.66 -4.63 -25.13
N GLN A 148 8.82 -5.10 -25.58
CA GLN A 148 9.31 -6.45 -25.29
C GLN A 148 9.89 -6.61 -23.88
N GLU A 149 10.13 -5.50 -23.16
CA GLU A 149 10.67 -5.51 -21.80
C GLU A 149 9.61 -5.32 -20.72
N LEU A 150 8.34 -5.15 -21.11
CA LEU A 150 7.24 -4.98 -20.18
C LEU A 150 6.84 -6.33 -19.57
N ASP A 151 7.19 -6.54 -18.31
CA ASP A 151 6.82 -7.72 -17.52
C ASP A 151 6.35 -7.34 -16.11
N TYR A 152 5.86 -8.32 -15.35
CA TYR A 152 5.37 -8.10 -13.99
C TYR A 152 6.46 -7.62 -13.01
N THR A 153 7.72 -7.94 -13.25
CA THR A 153 8.84 -7.48 -12.39
C THR A 153 9.11 -5.99 -12.56
N LEU A 154 8.67 -5.40 -13.68
CA LEU A 154 8.63 -3.95 -13.85
C LEU A 154 7.56 -3.29 -12.97
N ALA A 155 6.41 -3.96 -12.77
CA ALA A 155 5.39 -3.50 -11.82
C ALA A 155 5.89 -3.59 -10.37
N GLU A 156 6.64 -4.64 -10.02
CA GLU A 156 7.32 -4.75 -8.72
C GLU A 156 8.29 -3.57 -8.48
N ALA A 157 9.08 -3.23 -9.50
CA ALA A 157 10.02 -2.11 -9.43
C ALA A 157 9.30 -0.76 -9.23
N ALA A 158 8.23 -0.52 -10.02
CA ALA A 158 7.42 0.68 -9.92
C ALA A 158 6.75 0.82 -8.54
N LEU A 159 6.28 -0.29 -7.96
CA LEU A 159 5.70 -0.31 -6.62
C LEU A 159 6.73 0.03 -5.55
N ILE A 160 7.92 -0.56 -5.61
CA ILE A 160 9.01 -0.23 -4.66
C ILE A 160 9.41 1.25 -4.79
N LEU A 161 9.47 1.79 -6.01
CA LEU A 161 9.75 3.20 -6.25
C LEU A 161 8.64 4.11 -5.71
N ALA A 162 7.36 3.75 -5.88
CA ALA A 162 6.25 4.49 -5.32
C ALA A 162 6.29 4.51 -3.77
N LEU A 163 6.66 3.39 -3.14
CA LEU A 163 6.89 3.34 -1.69
C LEU A 163 8.10 4.19 -1.27
N PHE A 164 9.19 4.19 -2.05
CA PHE A 164 10.34 5.05 -1.82
C PHE A 164 9.95 6.52 -1.85
N GLU A 165 9.26 6.98 -2.90
CA GLU A 165 8.88 8.38 -3.06
C GLU A 165 7.83 8.82 -2.02
N SER A 166 7.04 7.88 -1.50
CA SER A 166 6.12 8.10 -0.37
C SER A 166 6.83 8.18 0.99
N SER A 167 8.13 7.85 1.06
CA SER A 167 8.92 7.84 2.29
C SER A 167 9.58 9.20 2.58
N ALA A 168 9.96 9.42 3.84
CA ALA A 168 10.76 10.57 4.23
C ALA A 168 12.21 10.41 3.72
N HIS A 169 12.54 11.11 2.63
CA HIS A 169 13.89 11.24 2.07
C HIS A 169 14.21 12.71 1.75
N PRO A 170 15.49 13.08 1.49
CA PRO A 170 15.89 14.48 1.33
C PRO A 170 15.19 15.19 0.16
N GLU A 171 15.01 14.50 -0.97
CA GLU A 171 14.35 15.03 -2.17
C GLU A 171 12.82 14.79 -2.19
N HIS A 172 12.20 14.43 -1.08
CA HIS A 172 10.77 14.08 -1.07
C HIS A 172 9.91 15.30 -1.43
N SER A 173 8.96 15.10 -2.33
CA SER A 173 7.90 16.06 -2.64
C SER A 173 6.59 15.34 -2.92
N THR A 174 5.47 16.03 -2.72
CA THR A 174 4.13 15.49 -3.01
C THR A 174 3.99 15.14 -4.49
N GLU A 175 4.53 15.96 -5.38
CA GLU A 175 4.47 15.79 -6.83
C GLU A 175 5.21 14.52 -7.27
N ARG A 176 6.37 14.25 -6.68
CA ARG A 176 7.15 13.03 -6.97
C ARG A 176 6.43 11.78 -6.50
N ALA A 177 5.90 11.79 -5.28
CA ALA A 177 5.11 10.68 -4.73
C ALA A 177 3.88 10.40 -5.60
N ASN A 178 3.15 11.46 -6.01
CA ASN A 178 1.99 11.34 -6.88
C ASN A 178 2.35 10.79 -8.26
N SER A 179 3.44 11.28 -8.86
CA SER A 179 3.91 10.81 -10.18
C SER A 179 4.32 9.34 -10.13
N ALA A 180 4.96 8.90 -9.05
CA ALA A 180 5.34 7.50 -8.88
C ALA A 180 4.12 6.58 -8.69
N LEU A 181 3.11 7.02 -7.93
CA LEU A 181 1.83 6.30 -7.79
C LEU A 181 1.11 6.16 -9.15
N GLN A 182 1.02 7.23 -9.93
CA GLN A 182 0.41 7.20 -11.26
C GLN A 182 1.17 6.30 -12.24
N LEU A 183 2.50 6.30 -12.19
CA LEU A 183 3.32 5.42 -13.02
C LEU A 183 3.10 3.95 -12.66
N MET A 184 3.09 3.62 -11.37
CA MET A 184 2.78 2.27 -10.87
C MET A 184 1.39 1.82 -11.32
N ASP A 185 0.36 2.65 -11.12
CA ASP A 185 -1.02 2.39 -11.54
C ASP A 185 -1.09 2.07 -13.05
N ARG A 186 -0.48 2.94 -13.87
CA ARG A 186 -0.44 2.77 -15.33
C ARG A 186 0.25 1.47 -15.76
N ILE A 187 1.38 1.11 -15.15
CA ILE A 187 2.11 -0.11 -15.51
C ILE A 187 1.26 -1.35 -15.20
N ILE A 188 0.68 -1.43 -13.99
CA ILE A 188 -0.16 -2.56 -13.58
C ILE A 188 -1.36 -2.70 -14.51
N VAL A 189 -2.03 -1.58 -14.83
CA VAL A 189 -3.19 -1.57 -15.73
C VAL A 189 -2.80 -1.98 -17.15
N THR A 190 -1.67 -1.49 -17.66
CA THR A 190 -1.17 -1.85 -19.01
C THR A 190 -0.88 -3.35 -19.11
N LEU A 191 -0.36 -3.94 -18.04
CA LEU A 191 -0.12 -5.38 -17.92
C LEU A 191 -1.40 -6.18 -17.62
N SER A 192 -2.51 -5.51 -17.32
CA SER A 192 -3.78 -6.12 -16.93
C SER A 192 -3.66 -7.09 -15.74
N LEU A 193 -2.70 -6.85 -14.83
CA LEU A 193 -2.46 -7.76 -13.70
C LEU A 193 -3.67 -7.83 -12.77
N GLN A 194 -4.45 -6.75 -12.67
CA GLN A 194 -5.68 -6.64 -11.88
C GLN A 194 -6.86 -7.46 -12.43
N LEU A 195 -6.71 -8.05 -13.62
CA LEU A 195 -7.70 -8.91 -14.26
C LEU A 195 -7.19 -10.35 -14.43
N GLY A 196 -6.09 -10.70 -13.74
CA GLY A 196 -5.39 -11.98 -13.89
C GLY A 196 -6.25 -13.23 -13.65
N ASP A 197 -7.33 -13.11 -12.85
CA ASP A 197 -8.24 -14.21 -12.54
C ASP A 197 -9.64 -14.01 -13.14
N ILE A 198 -9.80 -13.19 -14.20
CA ILE A 198 -11.11 -12.92 -14.83
C ILE A 198 -11.81 -14.20 -15.34
N ALA A 199 -11.04 -15.25 -15.66
CA ALA A 199 -11.56 -16.54 -16.09
C ALA A 199 -11.89 -17.49 -14.92
N ASP A 200 -11.52 -17.15 -13.68
CA ASP A 200 -11.83 -17.95 -12.50
C ASP A 200 -13.24 -17.58 -11.99
N PRO A 201 -14.20 -18.53 -11.96
CA PRO A 201 -15.56 -18.24 -11.52
C PRO A 201 -15.65 -17.84 -10.04
N ASP A 202 -14.65 -18.19 -9.23
CA ASP A 202 -14.60 -17.84 -7.82
C ASP A 202 -13.93 -16.47 -7.58
N ALA A 203 -13.31 -15.86 -8.60
CA ALA A 203 -12.77 -14.51 -8.48
C ALA A 203 -13.90 -13.50 -8.24
N THR A 204 -13.72 -12.66 -7.22
CA THR A 204 -14.73 -11.64 -6.92
C THR A 204 -14.67 -10.56 -7.99
N ASN A 205 -15.82 -10.30 -8.62
CA ASN A 205 -16.02 -9.19 -9.54
C ASN A 205 -16.92 -8.14 -8.87
N PHE A 206 -16.59 -6.87 -9.05
CA PHE A 206 -17.34 -5.77 -8.46
C PHE A 206 -18.03 -4.97 -9.56
N ALA A 207 -19.29 -4.59 -9.35
CA ALA A 207 -20.01 -3.78 -10.32
C ALA A 207 -19.62 -2.30 -10.19
N GLU A 208 -19.54 -1.60 -11.32
CA GLU A 208 -19.36 -0.15 -11.33
C GLU A 208 -20.48 0.54 -10.54
N ARG A 209 -20.13 1.61 -9.83
CA ARG A 209 -21.07 2.42 -9.03
C ARG A 209 -21.83 1.61 -7.96
N SER A 210 -21.24 0.51 -7.49
CA SER A 210 -21.79 -0.31 -6.41
C SER A 210 -20.81 -0.42 -5.25
N VAL A 211 -21.30 -0.79 -4.08
CA VAL A 211 -20.44 -1.07 -2.93
C VAL A 211 -19.66 -2.36 -3.21
N PRO A 212 -18.33 -2.39 -2.99
CA PRO A 212 -17.53 -3.59 -3.18
C PRO A 212 -17.82 -4.62 -2.08
N SER A 213 -18.93 -5.33 -2.25
CA SER A 213 -19.40 -6.35 -1.32
C SER A 213 -19.05 -7.74 -1.84
N VAL A 214 -18.71 -8.64 -0.91
CA VAL A 214 -18.43 -10.03 -1.23
C VAL A 214 -19.63 -10.87 -0.82
N ILE A 215 -20.34 -11.40 -1.81
CA ILE A 215 -21.46 -12.30 -1.59
C ILE A 215 -20.91 -13.72 -1.44
N ILE A 216 -21.20 -14.36 -0.31
CA ILE A 216 -20.84 -15.75 -0.04
C ILE A 216 -22.15 -16.53 0.10
N ASP A 217 -22.53 -17.25 -0.95
CA ASP A 217 -23.80 -17.97 -1.00
C ASP A 217 -23.89 -19.06 0.08
N HIS A 218 -25.06 -19.16 0.72
CA HIS A 218 -25.37 -20.16 1.74
C HIS A 218 -24.38 -20.25 2.91
N TYR A 219 -23.67 -19.15 3.18
CA TYR A 219 -22.65 -19.08 4.21
C TYR A 219 -23.15 -18.37 5.46
N THR A 220 -22.91 -18.96 6.62
CA THR A 220 -23.12 -18.30 7.92
C THR A 220 -21.76 -18.14 8.57
N THR A 221 -21.32 -16.89 8.75
CA THR A 221 -20.05 -16.57 9.41
C THR A 221 -19.97 -17.29 10.77
N PRO A 222 -18.97 -18.17 10.97
CA PRO A 222 -18.76 -18.85 12.23
C PRO A 222 -18.55 -17.86 13.36
N LYS A 223 -18.91 -18.25 14.59
CA LYS A 223 -18.65 -17.43 15.79
C LYS A 223 -17.15 -17.32 16.12
N ARG A 224 -16.33 -18.24 15.60
CA ARG A 224 -14.89 -18.33 15.85
C ARG A 224 -14.21 -18.85 14.59
N CYS A 225 -13.05 -18.29 14.27
CA CYS A 225 -12.23 -18.74 13.16
C CYS A 225 -11.66 -20.14 13.43
N CYS A 226 -11.40 -20.88 12.36
CA CYS A 226 -10.68 -22.16 12.39
C CYS A 226 -9.19 -22.00 12.03
N CYS A 227 -8.68 -20.77 12.02
CA CYS A 227 -7.27 -20.47 11.84
C CYS A 227 -6.40 -21.20 12.86
N PHE A 228 -5.22 -21.67 12.44
CA PHE A 228 -4.25 -22.29 13.34
C PHE A 228 -3.91 -21.34 14.50
N ASN A 229 -4.03 -21.83 15.74
CA ASN A 229 -3.53 -21.11 16.91
C ASN A 229 -2.00 -21.05 16.81
N VAL A 230 -1.45 -19.87 16.50
CA VAL A 230 -0.04 -19.60 16.76
C VAL A 230 0.15 -19.74 18.28
N PRO A 231 1.12 -20.54 18.77
CA PRO A 231 1.32 -20.73 20.20
C PRO A 231 1.44 -19.38 20.93
N LEU A 232 0.79 -19.26 22.10
CA LEU A 232 0.67 -18.10 22.99
C LEU A 232 2.00 -17.52 23.54
N GLY A 233 3.14 -17.78 22.89
CA GLY A 233 4.47 -17.31 23.29
C GLY A 233 5.06 -16.20 22.42
N ALA A 234 4.45 -15.84 21.30
CA ALA A 234 4.94 -14.80 20.37
C ALA A 234 3.95 -13.63 20.29
N HIS A 235 3.69 -12.95 21.41
CA HIS A 235 2.90 -11.72 21.46
C HIS A 235 3.69 -10.48 20.99
N GLU A 236 4.71 -10.66 20.16
CA GLU A 236 5.33 -9.53 19.48
C GLU A 236 4.37 -9.03 18.41
N PHE A 237 4.15 -7.71 18.39
CA PHE A 237 3.33 -7.04 17.40
C PHE A 237 4.03 -7.19 16.03
N SER A 238 3.77 -8.31 15.37
CA SER A 238 4.36 -8.63 14.08
C SER A 238 3.63 -7.86 13.00
N PHE A 239 4.38 -7.08 12.23
CA PHE A 239 3.90 -6.50 10.97
C PHE A 239 4.19 -7.41 9.77
N ALA A 240 4.57 -8.67 10.02
CA ALA A 240 4.88 -9.64 8.98
C ALA A 240 3.59 -10.21 8.38
N TYR A 241 3.05 -9.48 7.41
CA TYR A 241 2.03 -9.96 6.49
C TYR A 241 2.68 -10.93 5.51
N ASN A 242 2.43 -12.21 5.66
CA ASN A 242 2.68 -13.15 4.58
C ASN A 242 1.53 -14.13 4.53
N ALA A 243 0.58 -13.88 3.62
CA ALA A 243 -0.32 -14.94 3.18
C ALA A 243 0.55 -16.15 2.77
N PRO A 244 0.14 -17.37 3.13
CA PRO A 244 0.97 -18.56 2.92
C PRO A 244 1.28 -18.77 1.43
N TRP A 245 2.43 -19.37 1.17
CA TRP A 245 2.82 -19.87 -0.15
C TRP A 245 2.73 -21.38 -0.11
N ASP A 246 2.10 -22.00 -1.11
CA ASP A 246 2.08 -23.46 -1.22
C ASP A 246 3.45 -23.94 -1.74
N PRO A 247 4.16 -24.82 -1.02
CA PRO A 247 5.44 -25.35 -1.47
C PRO A 247 5.30 -26.23 -2.73
N ASP A 248 4.11 -26.77 -3.00
CA ASP A 248 3.85 -27.66 -4.12
C ASP A 248 3.45 -26.90 -5.41
N TRP A 249 3.31 -25.57 -5.34
CA TRP A 249 3.00 -24.76 -6.51
C TRP A 249 4.12 -24.78 -7.55
N THR A 250 3.71 -25.00 -8.80
CA THR A 250 4.55 -24.82 -9.98
C THR A 250 5.10 -23.38 -10.06
N PRO A 251 6.20 -23.14 -10.80
CA PRO A 251 6.69 -21.78 -11.03
C PRO A 251 5.64 -20.83 -11.62
N GLU A 252 4.71 -21.34 -12.45
CA GLU A 252 3.63 -20.55 -13.02
C GLU A 252 2.58 -20.16 -11.97
N GLU A 253 2.16 -21.10 -11.12
CA GLU A 253 1.20 -20.82 -10.03
C GLU A 253 1.77 -19.82 -9.02
N ARG A 254 3.06 -19.98 -8.65
CA ARG A 254 3.76 -19.00 -7.81
C ARG A 254 3.77 -17.63 -8.46
N ARG A 255 4.10 -17.53 -9.75
CA ARG A 255 4.08 -16.26 -10.50
C ARG A 255 2.69 -15.64 -10.55
N LYS A 256 1.64 -16.43 -10.76
CA LYS A 256 0.24 -15.93 -10.71
C LYS A 256 -0.08 -15.33 -9.35
N GLU A 257 0.30 -16.00 -8.27
CA GLU A 257 0.15 -15.47 -6.93
C GLU A 257 0.98 -14.19 -6.70
N GLU A 258 2.24 -14.14 -7.15
CA GLU A 258 3.04 -12.90 -7.12
C GLU A 258 2.30 -11.73 -7.80
N CYS A 259 1.77 -11.96 -9.01
CA CYS A 259 1.01 -10.95 -9.76
C CYS A 259 -0.24 -10.45 -9.03
N ARG A 260 -1.01 -11.35 -8.39
CA ARG A 260 -2.16 -10.96 -7.53
C ARG A 260 -1.69 -10.06 -6.40
N ARG A 261 -0.65 -10.48 -5.69
CA ARG A 261 -0.13 -9.76 -4.52
C ARG A 261 0.44 -8.40 -4.89
N ILE A 262 1.04 -8.24 -6.07
CA ILE A 262 1.46 -6.91 -6.59
C ILE A 262 0.27 -5.95 -6.63
N CYS A 263 -0.88 -6.38 -7.17
CA CYS A 263 -2.08 -5.54 -7.26
C CYS A 263 -2.61 -5.16 -5.88
N TRP A 264 -2.65 -6.11 -4.94
CA TRP A 264 -3.11 -5.86 -3.56
C TRP A 264 -2.13 -4.98 -2.76
N SER A 265 -0.82 -5.12 -2.98
CA SER A 265 0.20 -4.21 -2.45
C SER A 265 0.09 -2.80 -3.04
N ALA A 266 -0.20 -2.68 -4.34
CA ALA A 266 -0.43 -1.39 -4.98
C ALA A 266 -1.68 -0.69 -4.40
N LEU A 267 -2.79 -1.43 -4.21
CA LEU A 267 -3.99 -0.93 -3.54
C LEU A 267 -3.67 -0.46 -2.11
N THR A 268 -2.73 -1.09 -1.42
CA THR A 268 -2.30 -0.68 -0.08
C THR A 268 -1.65 0.70 -0.08
N LEU A 269 -0.78 0.99 -1.05
CA LEU A 269 -0.19 2.33 -1.23
C LEU A 269 -1.26 3.37 -1.59
N ILE A 270 -2.18 3.01 -2.48
CA ILE A 270 -3.27 3.88 -2.93
C ILE A 270 -4.21 4.21 -1.77
N ALA A 271 -4.66 3.21 -1.01
CA ALA A 271 -5.52 3.40 0.15
C ALA A 271 -4.86 4.29 1.22
N ASN A 272 -3.55 4.14 1.44
CA ASN A 272 -2.79 4.99 2.36
C ASN A 272 -2.69 6.43 1.84
N HIS A 273 -2.44 6.63 0.54
CA HIS A 273 -2.46 7.94 -0.10
C HIS A 273 -3.84 8.60 0.03
N THR A 274 -4.92 7.85 -0.24
CA THR A 274 -6.30 8.33 -0.08
C THR A 274 -6.60 8.71 1.37
N ALA A 275 -6.12 7.94 2.35
CA ALA A 275 -6.25 8.24 3.78
C ALA A 275 -5.51 9.53 4.16
N LEU A 276 -4.29 9.73 3.66
CA LEU A 276 -3.54 10.96 3.83
C LEU A 276 -4.32 12.15 3.25
N CYS A 277 -4.81 12.05 2.02
CA CYS A 277 -5.60 13.12 1.41
C CYS A 277 -6.85 13.44 2.23
N ALA A 278 -7.57 12.43 2.71
CA ALA A 278 -8.73 12.62 3.58
C ALA A 278 -8.39 13.37 4.88
N ALA A 279 -7.28 13.00 5.54
CA ALA A 279 -6.84 13.61 6.79
C ALA A 279 -6.47 15.10 6.65
N PHE A 280 -5.99 15.51 5.48
CA PHE A 280 -5.59 16.89 5.18
C PHE A 280 -6.59 17.64 4.28
N HIS A 281 -7.80 17.09 4.07
CA HIS A 281 -8.82 17.66 3.19
C HIS A 281 -8.34 17.94 1.76
N LEU A 282 -7.42 17.11 1.26
CA LEU A 282 -6.92 17.16 -0.10
C LEU A 282 -7.76 16.27 -1.02
N GLU A 283 -7.70 16.56 -2.31
CA GLU A 283 -8.29 15.70 -3.33
C GLU A 283 -7.34 14.51 -3.60
N PRO A 284 -7.82 13.25 -3.48
CA PRO A 284 -7.02 12.10 -3.84
C PRO A 284 -6.84 12.01 -5.36
N LEU A 285 -5.77 11.35 -5.80
CA LEU A 285 -5.54 11.06 -7.21
C LEU A 285 -6.62 10.16 -7.80
N GLU A 286 -6.99 10.42 -9.05
CA GLU A 286 -7.81 9.50 -9.85
C GLU A 286 -6.92 8.38 -10.40
N LEU A 287 -6.90 7.25 -9.67
CA LEU A 287 -6.14 6.04 -10.03
C LEU A 287 -7.12 4.92 -10.41
N GLU A 288 -6.79 4.13 -11.43
CA GLU A 288 -7.64 3.02 -11.89
C GLU A 288 -7.70 1.92 -10.84
N LEU A 289 -6.59 1.61 -10.19
CA LEU A 289 -6.51 0.61 -9.13
C LEU A 289 -7.24 1.03 -7.83
N ALA A 290 -7.73 2.27 -7.73
CA ALA A 290 -8.63 2.68 -6.64
C ALA A 290 -10.09 2.26 -6.88
N GLU A 291 -10.45 1.83 -8.10
CA GLU A 291 -11.80 1.46 -8.50
C GLU A 291 -11.99 -0.06 -8.37
N PRO A 292 -12.89 -0.54 -7.48
CA PRO A 292 -13.10 -1.98 -7.32
C PRO A 292 -13.55 -2.69 -8.59
N ALA A 293 -14.33 -2.03 -9.46
CA ALA A 293 -14.81 -2.63 -10.71
C ALA A 293 -13.67 -2.99 -11.68
N LYS A 294 -12.44 -2.51 -11.43
CA LYS A 294 -11.25 -2.87 -12.19
C LYS A 294 -10.59 -4.17 -11.71
N TYR A 295 -11.10 -4.79 -10.65
CA TYR A 295 -10.54 -6.03 -10.10
C TYR A 295 -11.37 -7.25 -10.49
N ALA A 296 -10.67 -8.25 -11.02
CA ALA A 296 -11.13 -9.63 -11.13
C ALA A 296 -9.97 -10.53 -10.67
N LEU A 297 -9.76 -10.55 -9.35
CA LEU A 297 -8.65 -11.24 -8.69
C LEU A 297 -9.10 -12.02 -7.47
N LEU A 298 -8.42 -13.14 -7.22
CA LEU A 298 -8.46 -13.81 -5.94
C LEU A 298 -7.75 -12.94 -4.88
N PHE A 299 -8.27 -12.95 -3.66
CA PHE A 299 -7.62 -12.28 -2.53
C PHE A 299 -6.30 -12.98 -2.15
N PRO A 300 -5.36 -12.28 -1.48
CA PRO A 300 -4.11 -12.90 -1.06
C PRO A 300 -4.35 -14.14 -0.19
N GLY A 301 -3.72 -15.26 -0.56
CA GLY A 301 -3.89 -16.54 0.16
C GLY A 301 -5.16 -17.33 -0.19
N GLU A 302 -6.10 -16.77 -0.97
CA GLU A 302 -7.32 -17.47 -1.38
C GLU A 302 -7.00 -18.69 -2.24
N ALA A 303 -6.03 -18.59 -3.16
CA ALA A 303 -5.57 -19.72 -3.95
C ALA A 303 -5.01 -20.86 -3.08
N TYR A 304 -4.29 -20.51 -2.00
CA TYR A 304 -3.74 -21.47 -1.05
C TYR A 304 -4.85 -22.17 -0.27
N GLU A 305 -5.80 -21.42 0.30
CA GLU A 305 -6.90 -21.98 1.10
C GLU A 305 -7.91 -22.78 0.26
N ARG A 306 -7.92 -22.62 -1.06
CA ARG A 306 -8.74 -23.45 -1.98
C ARG A 306 -8.12 -24.81 -2.26
N SER A 307 -6.82 -24.98 -2.10
CA SER A 307 -6.17 -26.28 -2.26
C SER A 307 -6.71 -27.28 -1.23
N ALA A 308 -7.10 -28.48 -1.68
CA ALA A 308 -7.65 -29.54 -0.82
C ALA A 308 -6.89 -29.80 0.50
N PRO A 309 -5.54 -29.80 0.56
CA PRO A 309 -4.82 -29.99 1.84
C PRO A 309 -4.93 -28.80 2.81
N HIS A 310 -5.37 -27.64 2.34
CA HIS A 310 -5.35 -26.38 3.08
C HIS A 310 -6.75 -25.81 3.32
N GLN A 311 -7.78 -26.42 2.73
CA GLN A 311 -9.16 -26.01 2.90
C GLN A 311 -9.58 -26.07 4.37
N ILE A 312 -10.07 -24.93 4.88
CA ILE A 312 -10.59 -24.81 6.24
C ILE A 312 -12.10 -25.10 6.21
N PRO A 313 -12.57 -26.22 6.81
CA PRO A 313 -13.98 -26.58 6.74
C PRO A 313 -14.87 -25.52 7.39
N GLY A 314 -15.90 -25.07 6.67
CA GLY A 314 -16.87 -24.10 7.19
C GLY A 314 -16.37 -22.65 7.26
N GLN A 315 -15.17 -22.35 6.76
CA GLN A 315 -14.66 -20.98 6.65
C GLN A 315 -14.44 -20.60 5.18
N SER A 316 -14.93 -19.43 4.77
CA SER A 316 -14.68 -18.92 3.43
C SER A 316 -13.28 -18.29 3.34
N PRO A 317 -12.49 -18.57 2.29
CA PRO A 317 -11.23 -17.89 2.06
C PRO A 317 -11.34 -16.36 1.95
N LYS A 318 -12.52 -15.88 1.54
CA LYS A 318 -12.84 -14.45 1.44
C LYS A 318 -13.10 -13.77 2.79
N GLU A 319 -13.07 -14.54 3.88
CA GLU A 319 -13.07 -14.06 5.26
C GLU A 319 -11.72 -14.24 5.96
N SER A 320 -10.66 -14.66 5.26
CA SER A 320 -9.30 -14.61 5.81
C SER A 320 -8.92 -13.16 6.19
N ILE A 321 -8.00 -12.98 7.14
CA ILE A 321 -7.57 -11.64 7.59
C ILE A 321 -7.04 -10.81 6.41
N TRP A 322 -6.37 -11.45 5.45
CA TRP A 322 -5.85 -10.81 4.24
C TRP A 322 -6.97 -10.35 3.30
N ALA A 323 -7.98 -11.20 3.06
CA ALA A 323 -9.14 -10.83 2.25
C ALA A 323 -9.93 -9.68 2.90
N LEU A 324 -10.14 -9.73 4.23
CA LEU A 324 -10.82 -8.66 4.97
C LEU A 324 -10.06 -7.34 4.90
N TYR A 325 -8.73 -7.38 4.96
CA TYR A 325 -7.88 -6.21 4.74
C TYR A 325 -8.10 -5.60 3.35
N CYS A 326 -8.00 -6.40 2.29
CA CYS A 326 -8.25 -5.96 0.91
C CYS A 326 -9.66 -5.38 0.72
N ARG A 327 -10.70 -6.05 1.24
CA ARG A 327 -12.09 -5.57 1.21
C ARG A 327 -12.23 -4.21 1.89
N SER A 328 -11.60 -4.01 3.05
CA SER A 328 -11.64 -2.73 3.76
C SER A 328 -11.00 -1.59 2.95
N MET A 329 -9.94 -1.86 2.19
CA MET A 329 -9.29 -0.88 1.32
C MET A 329 -10.14 -0.54 0.09
N LEU A 330 -10.75 -1.55 -0.55
CA LEU A 330 -11.67 -1.34 -1.67
C LEU A 330 -12.86 -0.48 -1.24
N LEU A 331 -13.46 -0.81 -0.09
CA LEU A 331 -14.58 -0.07 0.47
C LEU A 331 -14.20 1.37 0.82
N TRP A 332 -13.03 1.56 1.46
CA TRP A 332 -12.49 2.88 1.78
C TRP A 332 -12.33 3.76 0.53
N ASN A 333 -11.63 3.27 -0.49
CA ASN A 333 -11.42 4.03 -1.72
C ASN A 333 -12.74 4.33 -2.45
N SER A 334 -13.68 3.37 -2.47
CA SER A 334 -15.01 3.57 -3.07
C SER A 334 -15.79 4.69 -2.39
N CYS A 335 -15.73 4.76 -1.05
CA CYS A 335 -16.41 5.81 -0.29
C CYS A 335 -15.77 7.19 -0.49
N MET A 336 -14.47 7.24 -0.72
CA MET A 336 -13.75 8.50 -0.99
C MET A 336 -13.95 9.02 -2.41
N ARG A 337 -14.21 8.12 -3.39
CA ARG A 337 -14.47 8.45 -4.79
C ARG A 337 -15.89 8.98 -5.06
N GLN A 338 -16.80 9.03 -4.08
CA GLN A 338 -18.23 9.36 -4.28
C GLN A 338 -18.56 10.83 -4.60
N ARG A 339 -17.63 11.52 -5.26
CA ARG A 339 -17.80 12.88 -5.78
C ARG A 339 -18.44 12.92 -7.16
N ASP A 340 -18.82 11.77 -7.74
CA ASP A 340 -19.57 11.75 -8.98
C ASP A 340 -20.87 12.55 -8.83
N THR A 341 -20.87 13.74 -9.42
CA THR A 341 -21.97 14.71 -9.35
C THR A 341 -23.21 14.20 -10.08
N THR A 342 -23.08 13.15 -10.90
CA THR A 342 -24.19 12.54 -11.62
C THR A 342 -25.10 11.67 -10.76
N TRP A 343 -24.68 11.31 -9.54
CA TRP A 343 -25.49 10.47 -8.66
C TRP A 343 -26.68 11.22 -8.10
N THR A 344 -27.87 10.62 -8.26
CA THR A 344 -29.09 11.05 -7.61
C THR A 344 -29.02 10.86 -6.09
N SER A 345 -29.84 11.60 -5.34
CA SER A 345 -29.91 11.45 -3.87
C SER A 345 -30.28 10.02 -3.44
N ASN A 346 -31.10 9.32 -4.23
CA ASN A 346 -31.49 7.94 -3.96
C ASN A 346 -30.33 6.96 -4.16
N GLU A 347 -29.54 7.11 -5.22
CA GLU A 347 -28.36 6.26 -5.46
C GLU A 347 -27.30 6.45 -4.37
N ARG A 348 -27.08 7.70 -3.94
CA ARG A 348 -26.18 8.02 -2.82
C ARG A 348 -26.66 7.39 -1.52
N ALA A 349 -27.94 7.53 -1.19
CA ALA A 349 -28.53 6.95 0.02
C ALA A 349 -28.44 5.43 0.00
N LYS A 350 -28.76 4.80 -1.14
CA LYS A 350 -28.65 3.34 -1.31
C LYS A 350 -27.21 2.87 -1.09
N PHE A 351 -26.23 3.50 -1.74
CA PHE A 351 -24.84 3.14 -1.54
C PHE A 351 -24.39 3.34 -0.10
N ALA A 352 -24.75 4.46 0.54
CA ALA A 352 -24.38 4.72 1.92
C ALA A 352 -24.89 3.62 2.88
N ILE A 353 -26.13 3.15 2.67
CA ILE A 353 -26.72 2.06 3.44
C ILE A 353 -25.97 0.74 3.17
N GLU A 354 -25.71 0.43 1.92
CA GLU A 354 -24.98 -0.79 1.52
C GLU A 354 -23.53 -0.77 2.03
N ALA A 355 -22.87 0.37 1.98
CA ALA A 355 -21.48 0.54 2.41
C ALA A 355 -21.41 0.41 3.93
N TRP A 356 -22.39 0.95 4.66
CA TRP A 356 -22.51 0.70 6.09
C TRP A 356 -22.70 -0.78 6.41
N ALA A 357 -23.58 -1.48 5.69
CA ALA A 357 -23.79 -2.91 5.86
C ALA A 357 -22.51 -3.71 5.59
N GLU A 358 -21.76 -3.38 4.54
CA GLU A 358 -20.46 -4.00 4.25
C GLU A 358 -19.44 -3.72 5.36
N THR A 359 -19.38 -2.49 5.90
CA THR A 359 -18.48 -2.23 7.05
C THR A 359 -18.81 -3.10 8.26
N GLN A 360 -20.09 -3.42 8.48
CA GLN A 360 -20.50 -4.29 9.58
C GLN A 360 -20.13 -5.75 9.28
N ALA A 361 -20.39 -6.22 8.06
CA ALA A 361 -20.03 -7.58 7.64
C ALA A 361 -18.52 -7.84 7.77
N VAL A 362 -17.67 -6.91 7.33
CA VAL A 362 -16.21 -7.03 7.47
C VAL A 362 -15.81 -6.98 8.96
N GLN A 363 -16.45 -6.13 9.77
CA GLN A 363 -16.17 -6.08 11.23
C GLN A 363 -16.53 -7.38 11.94
N ASP A 364 -17.70 -7.95 11.64
CA ASP A 364 -18.16 -9.21 12.22
C ASP A 364 -17.21 -10.36 11.85
N ALA A 365 -16.78 -10.41 10.59
CA ALA A 365 -15.77 -11.36 10.13
C ALA A 365 -14.39 -11.13 10.78
N LEU A 366 -13.98 -9.89 11.05
CA LEU A 366 -12.77 -9.61 11.83
C LEU A 366 -12.89 -10.07 13.28
N ASP A 367 -14.05 -9.89 13.92
CA ASP A 367 -14.26 -10.24 15.33
C ASP A 367 -14.39 -11.75 15.54
N MET A 368 -14.68 -12.51 14.48
CA MET A 368 -14.52 -13.97 14.42
C MET A 368 -13.05 -14.39 14.63
N HIS A 369 -12.07 -13.60 14.17
CA HIS A 369 -10.64 -13.90 14.26
C HIS A 369 -10.07 -13.62 15.66
N GLN A 370 -10.25 -14.59 16.56
CA GLN A 370 -9.67 -14.57 17.91
C GLN A 370 -8.30 -15.27 17.98
N CYS A 371 -7.82 -15.81 16.86
CA CYS A 371 -6.54 -16.51 16.73
C CYS A 371 -5.31 -15.60 16.87
N ASN A 372 -5.49 -14.26 16.83
CA ASN A 372 -4.41 -13.27 16.89
C ASN A 372 -3.30 -13.47 15.83
N SER A 373 -3.61 -14.08 14.68
CA SER A 373 -2.60 -14.45 13.67
C SER A 373 -1.85 -13.25 13.09
N ASP A 374 -2.49 -12.08 12.97
CA ASP A 374 -1.83 -10.82 12.57
C ASP A 374 -2.54 -9.61 13.19
N THR A 375 -2.06 -9.18 14.36
CA THR A 375 -2.66 -8.06 15.10
C THR A 375 -2.46 -6.70 14.43
N ALA A 376 -1.43 -6.54 13.59
CA ALA A 376 -1.18 -5.29 12.89
C ALA A 376 -2.18 -5.10 11.75
N LEU A 377 -2.43 -6.14 10.95
CA LEU A 377 -3.43 -6.10 9.89
C LEU A 377 -4.84 -5.87 10.38
N MET A 378 -5.24 -6.57 11.44
CA MET A 378 -6.55 -6.36 12.06
C MET A 378 -6.74 -4.91 12.49
N TYR A 379 -5.67 -4.26 12.96
CA TYR A 379 -5.70 -2.84 13.30
C TYR A 379 -5.88 -1.94 12.07
N VAL A 380 -5.07 -2.11 11.02
CA VAL A 380 -5.19 -1.27 9.81
C VAL A 380 -6.54 -1.50 9.12
N CYS A 381 -7.05 -2.73 9.12
CA CYS A 381 -8.38 -3.04 8.62
C CYS A 381 -9.47 -2.29 9.41
N ARG A 382 -9.43 -2.34 10.75
CA ARG A 382 -10.33 -1.57 11.61
C ARG A 382 -10.22 -0.06 11.38
N GLU A 383 -9.01 0.46 11.16
CA GLU A 383 -8.79 1.87 10.82
C GLU A 383 -9.56 2.25 9.55
N TYR A 384 -9.43 1.49 8.46
CA TYR A 384 -10.20 1.74 7.23
C TYR A 384 -11.71 1.64 7.45
N LEU A 385 -12.19 0.66 8.23
CA LEU A 385 -13.62 0.56 8.55
C LEU A 385 -14.13 1.79 9.32
N TYR A 386 -13.39 2.27 10.31
CA TYR A 386 -13.78 3.49 11.02
C TYR A 386 -13.76 4.72 10.11
N ASN A 387 -12.69 4.91 9.33
CA ASN A 387 -12.59 6.02 8.38
C ASN A 387 -13.74 6.02 7.36
N THR A 388 -14.09 4.83 6.86
CA THR A 388 -15.23 4.62 5.95
C THR A 388 -16.53 5.03 6.61
N ARG A 389 -16.84 4.52 7.82
CA ARG A 389 -18.09 4.84 8.53
C ARG A 389 -18.22 6.34 8.83
N MET A 390 -17.12 7.00 9.19
CA MET A 390 -17.10 8.44 9.43
C MET A 390 -17.42 9.20 8.13
N THR A 391 -16.77 8.83 7.03
CA THR A 391 -16.97 9.45 5.70
C THR A 391 -18.39 9.28 5.17
N ILE A 392 -18.94 8.06 5.23
CA ILE A 392 -20.33 7.80 4.81
C ILE A 392 -21.31 8.62 5.64
N THR A 393 -21.11 8.66 6.97
CA THR A 393 -21.98 9.42 7.88
C THR A 393 -21.96 10.91 7.56
N TYR A 394 -20.79 11.46 7.27
CA TYR A 394 -20.62 12.85 6.87
C TYR A 394 -21.37 13.18 5.58
N GLU A 395 -21.15 12.42 4.50
CA GLU A 395 -21.81 12.65 3.21
C GLU A 395 -23.33 12.51 3.32
N PHE A 396 -23.81 11.48 4.04
CA PHE A 396 -25.24 11.26 4.26
C PHE A 396 -25.88 12.44 5.02
N ARG A 397 -25.22 12.95 6.06
CA ARG A 397 -25.75 14.07 6.87
C ARG A 397 -25.66 15.41 6.16
N SER A 398 -24.52 15.72 5.53
CA SER A 398 -24.31 17.01 4.85
C SER A 398 -25.36 17.26 3.77
N ARG A 399 -25.73 16.23 3.00
CA ARG A 399 -26.62 16.38 1.84
C ARG A 399 -28.11 16.19 2.14
N LEU A 400 -28.45 15.57 3.27
CA LEU A 400 -29.81 15.58 3.80
C LEU A 400 -30.12 16.86 4.59
N ALA A 401 -29.12 17.43 5.27
CA ALA A 401 -29.25 18.70 5.99
C ALA A 401 -29.37 19.93 5.06
N ASP A 402 -28.90 19.85 3.81
CA ASP A 402 -29.10 20.90 2.80
C ASP A 402 -30.59 21.17 2.46
N GLN A 403 -31.55 20.41 3.00
CA GLN A 403 -32.99 20.69 2.87
C GLN A 403 -33.56 21.59 3.98
N ASP A 404 -32.89 21.73 5.13
CA ASP A 404 -33.32 22.59 6.24
C ASP A 404 -32.13 23.42 6.75
N GLY A 405 -32.05 24.69 6.33
CA GLY A 405 -30.89 25.58 6.49
C GLY A 405 -30.44 25.89 7.92
N ALA A 406 -29.85 24.92 8.61
CA ALA A 406 -29.28 25.09 9.95
C ALA A 406 -28.01 24.26 10.15
N GLY A 407 -26.87 24.95 10.20
CA GLY A 407 -25.63 24.47 10.83
C GLY A 407 -24.61 23.80 9.90
N ALA A 408 -23.33 24.00 10.24
CA ALA A 408 -22.19 23.46 9.50
C ALA A 408 -22.23 21.91 9.37
N PRO A 409 -21.64 21.35 8.31
CA PRO A 409 -21.64 19.90 8.05
C PRO A 409 -21.11 19.06 9.22
N GLN A 410 -21.85 18.01 9.60
CA GLN A 410 -21.50 17.12 10.71
C GLN A 410 -20.48 16.06 10.29
N LEU A 411 -19.18 16.28 10.55
CA LEU A 411 -18.10 15.33 10.22
C LEU A 411 -18.17 13.99 11.00
N PHE A 412 -18.67 13.98 12.24
CA PHE A 412 -18.56 12.80 13.10
C PHE A 412 -19.79 12.52 13.96
N ASN A 413 -20.18 11.25 14.06
CA ASN A 413 -21.01 10.77 15.17
C ASN A 413 -20.13 10.66 16.42
N ARG A 414 -20.44 11.42 17.47
CA ARG A 414 -19.64 11.47 18.72
C ARG A 414 -19.32 10.09 19.31
N ARG A 415 -20.22 9.10 19.16
CA ARG A 415 -19.97 7.72 19.60
C ARG A 415 -18.84 7.06 18.81
N GLN A 416 -18.88 7.17 17.48
CA GLN A 416 -17.86 6.59 16.60
C GLN A 416 -16.51 7.26 16.80
N ALA A 417 -16.50 8.58 16.99
CA ALA A 417 -15.29 9.32 17.34
C ALA A 417 -14.66 8.77 18.64
N LYS A 418 -15.46 8.54 19.68
CA LYS A 418 -14.97 7.96 20.94
C LYS A 418 -14.43 6.54 20.78
N GLU A 419 -15.11 5.70 20.00
CA GLU A 419 -14.65 4.33 19.69
C GLU A 419 -13.30 4.38 18.95
N TRP A 420 -13.17 5.23 17.92
CA TRP A 420 -11.92 5.44 17.21
C TRP A 420 -10.80 5.92 18.14
N LEU A 421 -11.05 6.95 18.97
CA LEU A 421 -10.08 7.46 19.96
C LEU A 421 -9.60 6.37 20.92
N TYR A 422 -10.51 5.50 21.37
CA TYR A 422 -10.18 4.39 22.26
C TYR A 422 -9.21 3.39 21.60
N TYR A 423 -9.51 2.95 20.38
CA TYR A 423 -8.65 1.99 19.66
C TYR A 423 -7.31 2.61 19.29
N GLN A 424 -7.31 3.85 18.80
CA GLN A 424 -6.09 4.56 18.44
C GLN A 424 -5.20 4.85 19.65
N GLY A 425 -5.79 5.11 20.81
CA GLY A 425 -5.06 5.26 22.07
C GLY A 425 -4.25 4.02 22.47
N GLN A 426 -4.68 2.82 22.09
CA GLN A 426 -3.89 1.61 22.33
C GLN A 426 -2.64 1.55 21.45
N VAL A 427 -2.75 1.94 20.17
CA VAL A 427 -1.63 1.98 19.23
C VAL A 427 -0.65 3.09 19.58
N ALA A 428 -1.15 4.29 19.89
CA ALA A 428 -0.32 5.42 20.29
C ALA A 428 0.57 5.09 21.50
N LYS A 429 0.03 4.37 22.51
CA LYS A 429 0.80 3.91 23.66
C LYS A 429 1.91 2.93 23.29
N ARG A 430 1.64 1.96 22.40
CA ARG A 430 2.63 0.96 21.97
C ARG A 430 3.77 1.61 21.18
N VAL A 431 3.44 2.46 20.21
CA VAL A 431 4.48 3.15 19.41
C VAL A 431 5.28 4.11 20.28
N LYS A 432 4.64 4.86 21.19
CA LYS A 432 5.35 5.73 22.14
C LYS A 432 6.39 4.94 22.94
N ASN A 433 6.08 3.71 23.35
CA ASN A 433 7.06 2.87 24.03
C ASN A 433 8.23 2.48 23.10
N SER A 434 7.99 2.21 21.82
CA SER A 434 9.07 1.95 20.84
C SER A 434 10.02 3.14 20.66
N VAL A 435 9.54 4.38 20.79
CA VAL A 435 10.40 5.58 20.76
C VAL A 435 11.45 5.53 21.86
N MET A 436 11.12 5.02 23.05
CA MET A 436 12.04 4.95 24.18
C MET A 436 13.13 3.88 24.02
N HIS A 437 12.96 2.95 23.07
CA HIS A 437 13.88 1.84 22.80
C HIS A 437 14.59 2.01 21.44
N LEU A 438 14.75 3.25 20.97
CA LEU A 438 15.52 3.55 19.75
C LEU A 438 16.99 3.15 19.92
N GLY A 439 17.52 2.44 18.93
CA GLY A 439 18.84 1.79 18.99
C GLY A 439 18.79 0.31 19.38
N GLU A 440 17.62 -0.18 19.81
CA GLU A 440 17.37 -1.59 20.12
C GLU A 440 16.35 -2.19 19.13
N THR A 441 16.20 -3.51 19.15
CA THR A 441 15.26 -4.24 18.28
C THR A 441 13.82 -3.69 18.31
N PRO A 442 13.22 -3.34 19.48
CA PRO A 442 11.88 -2.75 19.51
C PRO A 442 11.79 -1.37 18.85
N GLY A 443 12.90 -0.63 18.77
CA GLY A 443 13.00 0.68 18.13
C GLY A 443 13.11 0.62 16.60
N HIS A 444 13.43 -0.54 16.02
CA HIS A 444 13.50 -0.73 14.57
C HIS A 444 12.18 -0.44 13.85
N LEU A 445 11.04 -0.52 14.58
CA LEU A 445 9.74 -0.10 14.08
C LEU A 445 9.78 1.34 13.53
N LEU A 446 10.61 2.21 14.10
CA LEU A 446 10.73 3.62 13.73
C LEU A 446 12.03 3.90 12.97
N SER A 447 13.15 3.32 13.42
CA SER A 447 14.47 3.62 12.82
C SER A 447 14.68 3.02 11.43
N ARG A 448 13.80 2.11 10.99
CA ARG A 448 13.89 1.43 9.68
C ARG A 448 12.66 1.55 8.80
N ARG A 449 11.73 2.46 9.13
CA ARG A 449 10.46 2.63 8.41
C ARG A 449 10.22 4.11 8.04
N PRO A 450 10.97 4.64 7.06
CA PRO A 450 10.87 6.04 6.64
C PRO A 450 9.50 6.40 6.02
N PHE A 451 8.72 5.40 5.59
CA PHE A 451 7.36 5.55 5.05
C PHE A 451 6.26 5.78 6.11
N GLN A 452 6.58 5.71 7.42
CA GLN A 452 5.56 5.89 8.45
C GLN A 452 5.27 7.35 8.83
N VAL A 453 6.10 8.31 8.40
CA VAL A 453 5.98 9.72 8.83
C VAL A 453 4.60 10.30 8.49
N SER A 454 4.14 10.10 7.25
CA SER A 454 2.85 10.57 6.75
C SER A 454 1.66 9.98 7.52
N TRP A 455 1.76 8.71 7.93
CA TRP A 455 0.74 8.05 8.73
C TRP A 455 0.58 8.73 10.10
N PHE A 456 1.69 8.98 10.82
CA PHE A 456 1.62 9.70 12.10
C PHE A 456 1.13 11.14 11.96
N SER A 457 1.53 11.84 10.89
CA SER A 457 0.98 13.17 10.58
C SER A 457 -0.54 13.12 10.39
N SER A 458 -1.05 12.10 9.70
CA SER A 458 -2.49 11.90 9.49
C SER A 458 -3.23 11.66 10.81
N GLN A 459 -2.67 10.86 11.73
CA GLN A 459 -3.30 10.62 13.03
C GLN A 459 -3.43 11.91 13.86
N VAL A 460 -2.41 12.77 13.86
CA VAL A 460 -2.46 14.07 14.54
C VAL A 460 -3.52 14.98 13.89
N ALA A 461 -3.54 15.06 12.55
CA ALA A 461 -4.52 15.85 11.81
C ALA A 461 -5.97 15.39 12.08
N ILE A 462 -6.23 14.08 12.07
CA ILE A 462 -7.56 13.51 12.39
C ILE A 462 -7.97 13.87 13.82
N CYS A 463 -7.06 13.78 14.80
CA CYS A 463 -7.36 14.17 16.18
C CYS A 463 -7.72 15.67 16.30
N LEU A 464 -6.99 16.55 15.60
CA LEU A 464 -7.29 17.98 15.55
C LEU A 464 -8.64 18.26 14.89
N ALA A 465 -8.96 17.55 13.80
CA ALA A 465 -10.25 17.66 13.14
C ALA A 465 -11.40 17.22 14.07
N LEU A 466 -11.24 16.09 14.78
CA LEU A 466 -12.21 15.59 15.75
C LEU A 466 -12.51 16.61 16.86
N TRP A 467 -11.48 17.23 17.44
CA TRP A 467 -11.66 18.23 18.49
C TRP A 467 -12.19 19.57 17.95
N THR A 468 -11.71 20.00 16.78
CA THR A 468 -12.20 21.23 16.14
C THR A 468 -13.71 21.14 15.91
N TYR A 469 -14.16 19.95 15.50
CA TYR A 469 -15.56 19.61 15.30
C TYR A 469 -16.36 19.53 16.62
N ASP A 470 -15.90 18.76 17.60
CA ASP A 470 -16.54 18.62 18.91
C ASP A 470 -15.54 18.96 20.02
N ARG A 471 -15.62 20.21 20.52
CA ARG A 471 -14.73 20.74 21.56
C ARG A 471 -14.82 19.98 22.89
N GLY A 472 -15.84 19.13 23.06
CA GLY A 472 -15.97 18.24 24.21
C GLY A 472 -15.21 16.91 24.09
N LEU A 473 -14.57 16.63 22.94
CA LEU A 473 -13.70 15.47 22.74
C LEU A 473 -12.26 15.78 23.19
N MET A 474 -12.10 16.04 24.49
CA MET A 474 -10.79 16.36 25.07
C MET A 474 -9.74 15.24 24.87
N ASP A 475 -10.20 13.99 24.90
CA ASP A 475 -9.36 12.81 24.63
C ASP A 475 -8.66 12.86 23.26
N ALA A 476 -9.23 13.58 22.28
CA ALA A 476 -8.61 13.78 20.97
C ALA A 476 -7.32 14.62 21.07
N LEU A 477 -7.30 15.65 21.91
CA LEU A 477 -6.08 16.45 22.10
C LEU A 477 -5.00 15.66 22.83
N ASP A 478 -5.36 14.84 23.81
CA ASP A 478 -4.39 14.00 24.52
C ASP A 478 -3.84 12.88 23.62
N LEU A 479 -4.67 12.33 22.74
CA LEU A 479 -4.23 11.39 21.72
C LEU A 479 -3.30 12.06 20.69
N ALA A 480 -3.65 13.26 20.21
CA ALA A 480 -2.80 14.05 19.31
C ALA A 480 -1.41 14.29 19.91
N LYS A 481 -1.32 14.69 21.18
CA LYS A 481 -0.04 14.83 21.91
C LYS A 481 0.74 13.52 21.95
N THR A 482 0.04 12.39 22.11
CA THR A 482 0.67 11.07 22.18
C THR A 482 1.24 10.65 20.82
N PHE A 483 0.54 10.93 19.71
CA PHE A 483 1.05 10.69 18.35
C PHE A 483 2.11 11.70 17.88
N LEU A 484 2.13 12.91 18.45
CA LEU A 484 3.16 13.89 18.13
C LEU A 484 4.58 13.41 18.52
N ILE A 485 4.70 12.64 19.61
CA ILE A 485 6.00 12.11 20.09
C ILE A 485 6.69 11.23 19.04
N PRO A 486 6.08 10.15 18.50
CA PRO A 486 6.69 9.37 17.43
C PRO A 486 6.85 10.17 16.13
N LEU A 487 5.97 11.13 15.84
CA LEU A 487 6.14 12.02 14.69
C LEU A 487 7.41 12.87 14.81
N ASP A 488 7.67 13.45 15.99
CA ASP A 488 8.92 14.18 16.27
C ASP A 488 10.15 13.30 16.10
N ALA A 489 10.10 12.10 16.68
CA ALA A 489 11.17 11.13 16.59
C ALA A 489 11.49 10.80 15.13
N LEU A 490 10.46 10.56 14.31
CA LEU A 490 10.62 10.25 12.90
C LEU A 490 11.16 11.43 12.07
N CYS A 491 10.71 12.66 12.32
CA CYS A 491 11.24 13.85 11.63
C CYS A 491 12.71 14.14 11.97
N ILE A 492 13.19 13.68 13.13
CA ILE A 492 14.62 13.72 13.50
C ILE A 492 15.37 12.58 12.82
N LEU A 493 14.87 11.34 12.94
CA LEU A 493 15.48 10.15 12.34
C LEU A 493 15.59 10.26 10.82
N TRP A 494 14.62 10.89 10.18
CA TRP A 494 14.49 11.02 8.73
C TRP A 494 14.35 12.49 8.31
N PRO A 495 15.48 13.24 8.21
CA PRO A 495 15.44 14.63 7.82
C PRO A 495 14.82 14.81 6.42
N CYS A 496 13.65 15.43 6.39
CA CYS A 496 12.91 15.76 5.19
C CYS A 496 12.21 17.11 5.44
N GLU A 497 12.49 18.10 4.60
CA GLU A 497 12.00 19.48 4.80
C GLU A 497 10.47 19.55 4.75
N GLY A 498 9.85 18.94 3.73
CA GLY A 498 8.39 18.94 3.59
C GLY A 498 7.66 18.29 4.76
N GLN A 499 8.19 17.18 5.28
CA GLN A 499 7.59 16.49 6.44
C GLN A 499 7.82 17.27 7.74
N ARG A 500 8.98 17.94 7.89
CA ARG A 500 9.27 18.80 9.05
C ARG A 500 8.33 20.01 9.07
N ALA A 501 8.16 20.69 7.94
CA ALA A 501 7.24 21.82 7.83
C ALA A 501 5.80 21.42 8.20
N ARG A 502 5.33 20.27 7.68
CA ARG A 502 4.02 19.70 8.03
C ARG A 502 3.89 19.38 9.53
N ARG A 503 4.94 18.79 10.12
CA ARG A 503 4.97 18.51 11.56
C ARG A 503 4.89 19.80 12.37
N ASP A 504 5.65 20.83 12.00
CA ASP A 504 5.69 22.12 12.70
C ASP A 504 4.31 22.80 12.66
N GLU A 505 3.64 22.76 11.50
CA GLU A 505 2.26 23.25 11.35
C GLU A 505 1.29 22.51 12.28
N LEU A 506 1.32 21.17 12.28
CA LEU A 506 0.46 20.35 13.14
C LEU A 506 0.70 20.61 14.63
N ARG A 507 1.98 20.81 15.03
CA ARG A 507 2.32 21.18 16.41
C ARG A 507 1.71 22.54 16.77
N GLN A 508 1.88 23.55 15.91
CA GLN A 508 1.32 24.89 16.15
C GLN A 508 -0.20 24.84 16.29
N GLN A 509 -0.89 24.10 15.42
CA GLN A 509 -2.34 23.90 15.51
C GLN A 509 -2.73 23.20 16.83
N LEU A 510 -1.98 22.19 17.26
CA LEU A 510 -2.21 21.49 18.52
C LEU A 510 -1.96 22.37 19.74
N GLU A 511 -0.94 23.20 19.73
CA GLU A 511 -0.66 24.17 20.80
C GLU A 511 -1.80 25.19 20.93
N ALA A 512 -2.26 25.74 19.80
CA ALA A 512 -3.40 26.65 19.77
C ALA A 512 -4.69 25.95 20.25
N ALA A 513 -4.91 24.70 19.85
CA ALA A 513 -6.05 23.90 20.31
C ALA A 513 -6.00 23.64 21.82
N CYS A 514 -4.83 23.26 22.36
CA CYS A 514 -4.64 23.06 23.79
C CYS A 514 -4.87 24.35 24.60
N ALA A 515 -4.35 25.47 24.12
CA ALA A 515 -4.56 26.78 24.74
C ALA A 515 -6.05 27.16 24.78
N ALA A 516 -6.75 26.99 23.67
CA ALA A 516 -8.19 27.25 23.59
C ALA A 516 -9.03 26.29 24.46
N ALA A 517 -8.55 25.08 24.70
CA ALA A 517 -9.19 24.12 25.59
C ALA A 517 -8.81 24.28 27.08
N GLY A 518 -7.88 25.19 27.41
CA GLY A 518 -7.40 25.41 28.77
C GLY A 518 -6.56 24.25 29.34
N ILE A 519 -5.93 23.44 28.48
CA ILE A 519 -5.07 22.31 28.89
C ILE A 519 -3.61 22.58 28.55
N GLN A 520 -2.72 21.79 29.16
CA GLN A 520 -1.29 21.92 28.90
C GLN A 520 -0.96 21.62 27.42
N PRO A 521 -0.07 22.43 26.80
CA PRO A 521 0.41 22.18 25.44
C PRO A 521 1.25 20.89 25.37
N PRO A 522 1.52 20.36 24.16
CA PRO A 522 2.48 19.28 23.99
C PRO A 522 3.85 19.65 24.59
N LEU A 523 4.52 18.67 25.19
CA LEU A 523 5.88 18.85 25.70
C LEU A 523 6.87 19.11 24.55
N HIS A 524 7.93 19.84 24.85
CA HIS A 524 9.03 20.03 23.89
C HIS A 524 9.67 18.69 23.52
N ALA A 525 10.18 18.58 22.29
CA ALA A 525 10.81 17.36 21.79
C ALA A 525 12.02 16.95 22.66
N GLU A 526 12.81 17.90 23.13
CA GLU A 526 13.95 17.66 24.02
C GLU A 526 13.58 16.95 25.32
N VAL A 527 12.38 17.18 25.83
CA VAL A 527 11.88 16.59 27.09
C VAL A 527 11.25 15.22 26.81
N SER A 528 10.52 15.09 25.71
CA SER A 528 9.72 13.90 25.38
C SER A 528 10.49 12.79 24.68
N LEU A 529 11.64 13.11 24.06
CA LEU A 529 12.45 12.17 23.30
C LEU A 529 13.65 11.62 24.09
N PRO A 530 14.11 10.39 23.77
CA PRO A 530 15.27 9.79 24.40
C PRO A 530 16.56 10.57 24.04
N PRO A 531 17.61 10.49 24.88
CA PRO A 531 18.87 11.19 24.66
C PRO A 531 19.52 10.95 23.29
N ILE A 532 19.36 9.75 22.71
CA ILE A 532 19.90 9.40 21.39
C ILE A 532 19.35 10.28 20.25
N LEU A 533 18.21 10.93 20.44
CA LEU A 533 17.59 11.84 19.47
C LEU A 533 17.74 13.33 19.84
N ARG A 534 18.38 13.65 20.96
CA ARG A 534 18.63 15.04 21.35
C ARG A 534 19.86 15.50 20.60
N VAL A 535 19.65 16.06 19.40
CA VAL A 535 20.68 16.64 18.55
C VAL A 535 20.86 18.11 18.89
#